data_AF-A0A7X9IDZ4-F1
#
_entry.id   AF-A0A7X9IDZ4-F1
#
_cell.length_a   1.000
_cell.length_b   1.000
_cell.length_c   1.000
_cell.angle_alpha   90.00
_cell.angle_beta   90.00
_cell.angle_gamma   90.00
#
_symmetry.space_group_name_H-M   'P 1'
#
loop_
_entity.id
_entity.type
_entity.pdbx_description
1 polymer ?
#
loop_
_entity_poly.entity_id
_entity_poly.type
_entity_poly.pdbx_seq_one_letter_code
_entity_poly.pdbx_strand_id
1 'polypeptide(L)' 'MRTVKLILLVWLLAAIVAAVFGRVTIAADGALSTAGFLRVGVGAKAMGLGEAFTAVADDASAVYWNPAGL' A
#
# COMPACT_ATOMS: atom_id res chain seq x y z
N MET A 1 40.82 21.76 14.74
CA MET A 1 40.51 20.37 14.32
C MET A 1 39.32 19.73 15.05
N ARG A 2 39.13 19.96 16.36
CA ARG A 2 38.01 19.37 17.12
C ARG A 2 36.62 19.84 16.64
N THR A 3 36.46 21.14 16.41
CA THR A 3 35.22 21.76 15.93
C THR A 3 34.83 21.34 14.51
N VAL A 4 35.81 21.24 13.60
CA VAL A 4 35.60 20.78 12.23
C VAL A 4 35.12 19.32 12.18
N LYS A 5 35.70 18.44 13.02
CA LYS A 5 35.27 17.03 13.13
C LYS A 5 33.83 16.89 13.63
N LEU A 6 33.43 17.73 14.59
CA LEU A 6 32.05 17.77 15.11
C LEU A 6 31.04 18.19 14.02
N ILE A 7 31.35 19.21 13.24
CA ILE A 7 30.49 19.67 12.13
C ILE A 7 30.31 18.56 11.09
N LEU A 8 31.38 17.87 10.71
CA LEU A 8 31.32 16.74 9.77
C LEU A 8 30.48 15.57 10.28
N LEU A 9 30.59 15.24 11.58
CA LEU A 9 29.78 14.19 12.20
C LEU A 9 28.29 14.52 12.22
N VAL A 10 27.94 15.78 12.47
CA VAL A 10 26.54 16.23 12.44
C VAL A 10 25.95 16.14 11.04
N TRP A 11 26.70 16.56 10.01
CA TRP A 11 26.26 16.43 8.62
C TRP A 11 26.13 14.98 8.17
N LEU A 12 27.06 14.11 8.60
CA LEU A 12 26.98 12.68 8.33
C LEU A 12 25.75 12.05 8.99
N LEU A 13 25.48 12.39 10.26
CA LEU A 13 24.32 11.90 10.98
C LEU A 13 23.01 12.38 10.33
N ALA A 14 22.93 13.65 9.95
CA ALA A 14 21.77 14.20 9.25
C ALA A 14 21.52 13.50 7.91
N ALA A 15 22.56 13.21 7.14
CA ALA A 15 22.47 12.46 5.89
C ALA A 15 21.98 11.01 6.11
N ILE A 16 22.44 10.34 7.17
CA ILE A 16 21.99 9.00 7.55
C ILE A 16 20.51 9.02 7.94
N VAL A 17 20.09 9.98 8.77
CA VAL A 17 18.68 10.14 9.17
C VAL A 17 17.81 10.39 7.93
N ALA A 18 18.22 11.28 7.02
CA ALA A 18 17.49 11.51 5.78
C ALA A 18 17.42 10.28 4.87
N ALA A 19 18.47 9.44 4.81
CA ALA A 19 18.46 8.21 4.02
C ALA A 19 17.55 7.12 4.63
N VAL A 20 17.50 7.02 5.96
CA VAL A 20 16.67 6.04 6.68
C VAL A 20 15.19 6.42 6.65
N PHE A 21 14.85 7.70 6.83
CA PHE A 21 13.47 8.16 6.94
C PHE A 21 12.92 8.82 5.66
N GLY A 22 13.76 9.19 4.70
CA GLY A 22 13.36 9.87 3.47
C GLY A 22 12.71 8.97 2.42
N ARG A 23 12.68 7.65 2.64
CA ARG A 23 11.96 6.71 1.78
C ARG A 23 10.51 6.53 2.25
N VAL A 24 9.74 7.62 2.27
CA VAL A 24 8.27 7.52 2.20
C VAL A 24 7.93 7.36 0.72
N THR A 25 8.08 6.13 0.22
CA THR A 25 7.51 5.78 -1.08
C THR A 25 6.00 5.69 -0.88
N ILE A 26 5.27 6.71 -1.34
CA ILE A 26 3.84 6.54 -1.63
C ILE A 26 3.80 5.46 -2.71
N ALA A 27 3.19 4.32 -2.41
CA ALA A 27 3.26 3.07 -3.17
C ALA A 27 3.41 3.31 -4.69
N ALA A 28 4.59 2.97 -5.24
CA ALA A 28 4.88 3.10 -6.66
C ALA A 28 4.13 2.05 -7.52
N ASP A 29 3.43 1.10 -6.89
CA ASP A 29 2.77 -0.04 -7.53
C ASP A 29 1.46 0.29 -8.26
N GLY A 30 1.22 1.53 -8.67
CA GLY A 30 -0.03 1.84 -9.37
C GLY A 30 -0.23 3.25 -9.91
N ALA A 31 0.60 4.22 -9.57
CA ALA A 31 0.37 5.62 -9.92
C ALA A 31 0.40 5.93 -11.44
N LEU A 32 0.86 5.00 -12.28
CA LEU A 32 0.98 5.15 -13.74
C LEU A 32 0.14 4.13 -14.54
N SER A 33 -0.65 3.28 -13.87
CA SER A 33 -1.44 2.25 -14.56
C SER A 33 -2.81 2.79 -14.97
N THR A 34 -3.07 2.89 -16.28
CA THR A 34 -4.41 3.15 -16.85
C THR A 34 -5.40 2.00 -16.55
N ALA A 35 -4.89 0.86 -16.07
CA ALA A 35 -5.62 -0.35 -15.74
C ALA A 35 -5.96 -0.47 -14.24
N GLY A 36 -5.94 0.62 -13.48
CA GLY A 36 -6.28 0.62 -12.04
C GLY A 36 -7.63 -0.02 -11.70
N PHE A 37 -8.60 0.02 -12.64
CA PHE A 37 -9.92 -0.60 -12.50
C PHE A 37 -9.87 -2.14 -12.39
N LEU A 38 -8.83 -2.82 -12.88
CA LEU A 38 -8.68 -4.27 -12.75
C LEU A 38 -8.43 -4.72 -11.31
N ARG A 39 -8.08 -3.80 -10.41
CA ARG A 39 -7.88 -4.07 -8.99
C ARG A 39 -9.17 -3.92 -8.18
N VAL A 40 -10.23 -3.37 -8.78
CA VAL A 40 -11.51 -3.16 -8.09
C VAL A 40 -12.28 -4.49 -8.11
N GLY A 41 -12.62 -5.00 -6.92
CA GLY A 41 -13.45 -6.19 -6.78
C GLY A 41 -14.88 -6.04 -7.31
N VAL A 42 -15.61 -7.15 -7.39
CA VAL A 42 -16.98 -7.19 -7.94
C VAL A 42 -18.02 -7.01 -6.84
N GLY A 43 -19.02 -6.15 -7.07
CA GLY A 43 -20.22 -6.03 -6.23
C GLY A 43 -20.11 -4.99 -5.10
N ALA A 44 -21.11 -4.12 -5.00
CA ALA A 44 -21.11 -3.01 -4.04
C ALA A 44 -21.09 -3.46 -2.57
N LYS A 45 -21.77 -4.56 -2.23
CA LYS A 45 -21.79 -5.12 -0.88
C LYS A 45 -20.37 -5.58 -0.46
N ALA A 46 -19.70 -6.36 -1.30
CA ALA A 46 -18.34 -6.83 -1.05
C ALA A 46 -17.34 -5.67 -0.91
N MET A 47 -17.44 -4.65 -1.77
CA MET A 47 -16.61 -3.45 -1.66
C MET A 47 -16.91 -2.65 -0.38
N GLY A 48 -18.17 -2.57 0.04
CA GLY A 48 -18.58 -1.93 1.30
C GLY A 48 -18.04 -2.64 2.55
N LEU A 49 -17.73 -3.93 2.46
CA LEU A 49 -17.06 -4.72 3.49
C LEU A 49 -15.53 -4.71 3.35
N GLY A 50 -14.97 -3.87 2.48
CA GLY A 50 -13.52 -3.78 2.25
C GLY A 50 -12.94 -5.06 1.65
N GLU A 51 -13.66 -5.67 0.70
CA GLU A 51 -13.29 -6.92 0.01
C GLU A 51 -13.29 -8.18 0.92
N ALA A 52 -13.73 -8.06 2.17
CA ALA A 52 -13.86 -9.17 3.11
C ALA A 52 -15.19 -9.95 2.91
N PHE A 53 -15.36 -10.58 1.74
CA PHE A 53 -16.63 -11.22 1.36
C PHE A 53 -16.62 -12.76 1.32
N THR A 54 -15.48 -13.42 1.53
CA THR A 54 -15.32 -14.88 1.32
C THR A 54 -16.32 -15.75 2.11
N ALA A 55 -16.72 -15.35 3.31
CA ALA A 55 -17.66 -16.13 4.12
C ALA A 55 -19.14 -15.95 3.71
N VAL A 56 -19.44 -15.05 2.77
CA VAL A 56 -20.80 -14.69 2.35
C VAL A 56 -21.04 -15.18 0.92
N ALA A 57 -22.18 -15.86 0.72
CA ALA A 57 -22.58 -16.40 -0.58
C ALA A 57 -24.07 -16.15 -0.90
N ASP A 58 -24.60 -15.01 -0.44
CA ASP A 58 -26.04 -14.70 -0.48
C ASP A 58 -26.50 -13.89 -1.71
N ASP A 59 -25.60 -13.57 -2.64
CA ASP A 59 -25.91 -12.82 -3.86
C ASP A 59 -25.04 -13.23 -5.06
N ALA A 60 -25.35 -12.69 -6.24
CA ALA A 60 -24.68 -13.06 -7.49
C ALA A 60 -23.16 -12.78 -7.51
N SER A 61 -22.66 -11.89 -6.64
CA SER A 61 -21.21 -11.65 -6.54
C SER A 61 -20.47 -12.82 -5.88
N ALA A 62 -21.19 -13.77 -5.26
CA ALA A 62 -20.61 -15.00 -4.72
C ALA A 62 -19.85 -15.82 -5.78
N VAL A 63 -20.25 -15.77 -7.07
CA VAL A 63 -19.52 -16.41 -8.17
C VAL A 63 -18.09 -15.88 -8.30
N TYR A 64 -17.82 -14.65 -7.87
CA TYR A 64 -16.49 -14.04 -7.87
C TYR A 64 -15.75 -14.30 -6.55
N TRP A 65 -16.42 -14.19 -5.39
CA TRP A 65 -15.78 -14.20 -4.07
C TRP A 65 -15.75 -15.55 -3.36
N ASN A 66 -16.77 -16.39 -3.54
CA ASN A 66 -16.90 -17.72 -2.93
C ASN A 66 -17.79 -18.66 -3.78
N PRO A 67 -17.26 -19.18 -4.92
CA PRO A 67 -18.00 -20.12 -5.76
C PRO A 67 -18.38 -21.42 -5.05
N ALA A 68 -17.63 -21.81 -4.01
CA ALA A 68 -17.89 -23.03 -3.25
C ALA A 68 -19.10 -22.91 -2.31
N GLY A 69 -19.56 -21.70 -2.02
CA GLY A 69 -20.74 -21.42 -1.21
C GLY A 69 -22.06 -21.35 -1.99
N LEU A 70 -22.02 -21.45 -3.33
CA LEU A 70 -23.20 -21.52 -4.20
C LEU A 70 -23.84 -22.92 -4.21
#